data_AF-A0A0P9VYT5-F1
#
_entry.id   AF-A0A0P9VYT5-F1
#
_cell.length_a   1.000
_cell.length_b   1.000
_cell.length_c   1.000
_cell.angle_alpha   90.00
_cell.angle_beta   90.00
_cell.angle_gamma   90.00
#
_symmetry.space_group_name_H-M   'P 1'
#
loop_
_entity.id
_entity.type
_entity.pdbx_description
1 polymer ?
#
loop_
_entity_poly.entity_id
_entity_poly.type
_entity_poly.pdbx_seq_one_letter_code
_entity_poly.pdbx_strand_id
1 'polypeptide(L)'
;MDAWVTWEPFLTSAQRQLPTRTLADGKGLSSYKRYYLTGTGYAKAHPQVLSVVYEQLHSAGIWLKANPREAAQVLSPLWGNLDIETVEIANSHRTYQIQPVTHDQLDEQQHIADAFLAAGLLPKAVDAQDVEVWKP
;
A
#
# COMPACT_ATOMS: atom_id res chain seq x y z
N MET A 1 -7.04 -26.26 -0.15
CA MET A 1 -5.98 -25.26 -0.35
C MET A 1 -4.95 -25.52 0.73
N ASP A 2 -3.70 -25.83 0.39
CA ASP A 2 -2.66 -26.14 1.39
C ASP A 2 -1.86 -24.91 1.84
N ALA A 3 -1.86 -23.85 1.03
CA ALA A 3 -1.32 -22.54 1.34
C ALA A 3 -2.15 -21.44 0.65
N TRP A 4 -2.14 -20.23 1.20
CA TRP A 4 -2.80 -19.05 0.62
C TRP A 4 -1.87 -17.83 0.73
N VAL A 5 -1.63 -17.17 -0.41
CA VAL A 5 -0.89 -15.91 -0.47
C VAL A 5 -1.90 -14.77 -0.39
N THR A 6 -1.84 -13.96 0.67
CA THR A 6 -2.81 -12.90 0.93
C THR A 6 -2.19 -11.73 1.70
N TRP A 7 -2.98 -10.67 1.93
CA TRP A 7 -2.57 -9.41 2.56
C TRP A 7 -3.56 -8.97 3.63
N GLU A 8 -3.20 -7.96 4.43
CA GLU A 8 -4.13 -7.38 5.42
C GLU A 8 -5.37 -6.75 4.77
N PRO A 9 -6.57 -6.88 5.35
CA PRO A 9 -6.86 -7.48 6.65
C PRO A 9 -7.09 -8.99 6.61
N PHE A 10 -7.05 -9.63 5.44
CA PHE A 10 -7.39 -11.06 5.30
C PHE A 10 -6.45 -11.98 6.09
N LEU A 11 -5.16 -11.64 6.19
CA LEU A 11 -4.20 -12.37 7.00
C LEU A 11 -4.64 -12.41 8.47
N THR A 12 -4.86 -11.25 9.08
CA THR A 12 -5.32 -11.14 10.47
C THR A 12 -6.67 -11.83 10.67
N SER A 13 -7.62 -11.63 9.75
CA SER A 13 -8.94 -12.29 9.82
C SER A 13 -8.80 -13.82 9.84
N ALA A 14 -8.00 -14.39 8.94
CA ALA A 14 -7.80 -15.83 8.85
C ALA A 14 -7.10 -16.39 10.10
N GLN A 15 -6.08 -15.69 10.62
CA GLN A 15 -5.37 -16.09 11.84
C GLN A 15 -6.26 -16.07 13.09
N ARG A 16 -7.23 -15.15 13.16
CA ARG A 16 -8.18 -15.07 14.27
C ARG A 16 -9.26 -16.14 14.21
N GLN A 17 -9.62 -16.61 13.01
CA GLN A 17 -10.73 -17.55 12.82
C GLN A 17 -10.29 -19.01 12.70
N LEU A 18 -9.05 -19.26 12.26
CA LEU A 18 -8.56 -20.59 11.92
C LEU A 18 -7.17 -20.82 12.50
N PRO A 19 -6.82 -22.07 12.86
CA PRO A 19 -5.47 -22.44 13.29
C PRO A 19 -4.52 -22.41 12.09
N THR A 20 -3.91 -21.24 11.85
CA THR A 20 -2.98 -21.01 10.74
C THR A 20 -1.59 -20.66 11.25
N ARG A 21 -0.61 -20.71 10.35
CA ARG A 21 0.75 -20.21 10.60
C ARG A 21 1.29 -19.53 9.35
N THR A 22 2.07 -18.47 9.53
CA THR A 22 2.79 -17.83 8.43
C THR A 22 3.91 -18.76 7.94
N LEU A 23 3.89 -19.11 6.65
CA LEU A 23 4.94 -19.93 6.02
C LEU A 23 6.12 -19.07 5.55
N ALA A 24 5.81 -17.90 4.99
CA ALA A 24 6.76 -16.89 4.53
C ALA A 24 6.06 -15.51 4.57
N ASP A 25 6.84 -14.45 4.77
CA ASP A 25 6.39 -13.06 4.65
C ASP A 25 7.29 -12.29 3.67
N GLY A 26 7.01 -11.00 3.47
CA GLY A 26 7.76 -10.14 2.54
C GLY A 26 9.10 -9.63 3.08
N LYS A 27 9.54 -10.03 4.27
CA LYS A 27 10.73 -9.47 4.91
C LYS A 27 11.98 -9.81 4.09
N GLY A 28 12.72 -8.76 3.71
CA GLY A 28 13.91 -8.89 2.86
C GLY A 28 13.61 -9.13 1.38
N LEU A 29 12.34 -9.20 0.99
CA LEU A 29 11.90 -9.40 -0.40
C LEU A 29 11.26 -8.15 -1.00
N SER A 30 10.57 -7.34 -0.18
CA SER A 30 9.94 -6.10 -0.64
C SER A 30 9.96 -5.02 0.45
N SER A 31 10.04 -3.76 0.06
CA SER A 31 9.82 -2.62 0.96
C SER A 31 8.33 -2.29 1.16
N TYR A 32 7.44 -2.98 0.45
CA TYR A 32 5.98 -2.85 0.53
C TYR A 32 5.49 -1.40 0.35
N LYS A 33 6.03 -0.70 -0.65
CA LYS A 33 5.58 0.64 -1.04
C LYS A 33 4.28 0.60 -1.84
N ARG A 34 3.44 1.62 -1.65
CA ARG A 34 2.23 1.86 -2.44
C ARG A 34 2.30 3.26 -3.03
N TYR A 35 1.92 3.38 -4.30
CA TYR A 35 1.97 4.63 -5.04
C TYR A 35 0.56 5.18 -5.28
N TYR A 36 0.42 6.50 -5.17
CA TYR A 36 -0.73 7.23 -5.69
C TYR A 36 -0.40 7.71 -7.10
N LEU A 37 -1.28 7.41 -8.05
CA LEU A 37 -1.05 7.69 -9.47
C LEU A 37 -2.06 8.73 -9.97
N THR A 38 -1.62 9.58 -10.89
CA THR A 38 -2.49 10.52 -11.60
C THR A 38 -1.94 10.72 -13.01
N GLY A 39 -2.77 11.20 -13.93
CA GLY A 39 -2.35 11.51 -15.29
C GLY A 39 -1.43 12.73 -15.33
N THR A 40 -0.34 12.67 -16.09
CA THR A 40 0.64 13.75 -16.24
C THR A 40 0.01 15.10 -16.60
N GLY A 41 -0.94 15.12 -17.54
CA GLY A 41 -1.63 16.34 -17.94
C GLY A 41 -2.46 16.95 -16.80
N TYR A 42 -3.09 16.11 -15.99
CA TYR A 42 -3.86 16.57 -14.82
C TYR A 42 -2.94 17.13 -13.73
N ALA A 43 -1.83 16.43 -13.44
CA ALA A 43 -0.84 16.90 -12.47
C ALA A 43 -0.28 18.29 -12.82
N LYS A 44 -0.02 18.54 -14.11
CA LYS A 44 0.46 19.84 -14.61
C LYS A 44 -0.61 20.92 -14.57
N ALA A 45 -1.86 20.59 -14.90
CA ALA A 45 -2.96 21.55 -14.95
C ALA A 45 -3.53 21.89 -13.56
N HIS A 46 -3.42 20.96 -12.60
CA HIS A 46 -4.04 21.07 -11.28
C HIS A 46 -3.09 20.71 -10.12
N PRO A 47 -1.87 21.29 -10.05
CA PRO A 47 -0.90 20.97 -8.98
C PRO A 47 -1.46 21.22 -7.58
N GLN A 48 -2.32 22.23 -7.42
CA GLN A 48 -2.99 22.55 -6.15
C GLN A 48 -3.89 21.42 -5.64
N VAL A 49 -4.53 20.65 -6.53
CA VAL A 49 -5.37 19.52 -6.14
C VAL A 49 -4.49 18.41 -5.57
N LEU A 50 -3.33 18.16 -6.19
CA LEU A 50 -2.38 17.17 -5.72
C LEU A 50 -1.80 17.57 -4.35
N SER A 51 -1.47 18.85 -4.15
CA SER A 51 -1.03 19.37 -2.84
C SER A 51 -2.06 19.10 -1.75
N VAL A 52 -3.34 19.44 -1.99
CA VAL A 52 -4.41 19.19 -1.03
C VAL A 52 -4.57 17.69 -0.75
N VAL A 53 -4.60 16.84 -1.78
CA VAL A 53 -4.72 15.39 -1.60
C VAL A 53 -3.55 14.84 -0.79
N TYR A 54 -2.32 15.25 -1.09
CA TYR A 54 -1.13 14.85 -0.34
C TYR A 54 -1.22 15.25 1.14
N GLU A 55 -1.56 16.50 1.43
CA GLU A 55 -1.68 17.00 2.81
C GLU A 55 -2.77 16.26 3.60
N GLN A 56 -3.92 15.98 2.96
CA GLN A 56 -5.01 15.25 3.60
C GLN A 56 -4.64 13.78 3.85
N LEU A 57 -3.98 13.12 2.89
CA LEU A 57 -3.49 11.75 3.07
C LEU A 57 -2.44 11.68 4.19
N HIS A 58 -1.49 12.62 4.20
CA HIS A 58 -0.45 12.69 5.22
C HIS A 58 -1.05 12.89 6.63
N SER A 59 -1.99 13.83 6.75
CA SER A 59 -2.69 14.09 8.02
C SER A 59 -3.53 12.90 8.47
N ALA A 60 -4.24 12.25 7.55
CA ALA A 60 -5.03 11.06 7.84
C ALA A 60 -4.16 9.87 8.28
N GLY A 61 -3.00 9.68 7.65
CA GLY A 61 -2.04 8.65 8.04
C GLY A 61 -1.51 8.84 9.45
N ILE A 62 -1.12 10.07 9.81
CA ILE A 62 -0.71 10.44 11.18
C ILE A 62 -1.84 10.18 12.17
N TRP A 63 -3.04 10.69 11.88
CA TRP A 63 -4.20 10.55 12.76
C TRP A 63 -4.53 9.07 12.99
N LEU A 64 -4.52 8.24 11.95
CA LEU A 64 -4.81 6.80 12.05
C LEU A 64 -3.82 6.10 12.99
N LYS A 65 -2.52 6.40 12.88
CA LYS A 65 -1.51 5.80 13.77
C LYS A 65 -1.62 6.30 15.21
N ALA A 66 -2.10 7.53 15.42
CA ALA A 66 -2.31 8.10 16.74
C ALA A 66 -3.63 7.64 17.40
N ASN A 67 -4.62 7.23 16.61
CA ASN A 67 -5.97 6.87 17.07
C ASN A 67 -6.39 5.49 16.53
N PRO A 68 -5.68 4.41 16.90
CA PRO A 68 -5.84 3.10 16.25
C PRO A 68 -7.26 2.52 16.42
N ARG A 69 -7.88 2.73 17.58
CA ARG A 69 -9.21 2.20 17.89
C ARG A 69 -10.31 2.95 17.12
N GLU A 70 -10.26 4.28 17.13
CA GLU A 70 -11.18 5.14 16.41
C GLU A 70 -11.05 4.93 14.91
N ALA A 71 -9.83 4.82 14.40
CA ALA A 71 -9.60 4.50 13.00
C ALA A 71 -10.17 3.12 12.62
N ALA A 72 -10.02 2.11 13.50
CA ALA A 72 -10.63 0.80 13.27
C ALA A 72 -12.17 0.85 13.29
N GLN A 73 -12.79 1.70 14.11
CA GLN A 73 -14.24 1.92 14.08
C GLN A 73 -14.70 2.53 12.75
N VAL A 74 -13.95 3.50 12.20
CA VAL A 74 -14.23 4.09 10.89
C VAL A 74 -14.07 3.07 9.77
N LEU A 75 -13.01 2.25 9.82
CA LEU A 75 -12.65 1.33 8.73
C LEU A 75 -13.44 0.01 8.76
N SER A 76 -13.89 -0.45 9.94
CA SER A 76 -14.68 -1.67 10.12
C SER A 76 -15.83 -1.86 9.10
N PRO A 77 -16.78 -0.91 8.96
CA PRO A 77 -17.86 -1.06 7.98
C PRO A 77 -17.36 -1.00 6.53
N LEU A 78 -16.28 -0.25 6.26
CA LEU A 78 -15.70 -0.10 4.92
C LEU A 78 -14.93 -1.34 4.47
N TRP A 79 -14.43 -2.14 5.42
CA TRP A 79 -13.65 -3.36 5.15
C TRP A 79 -14.53 -4.62 5.16
N GLY A 80 -15.84 -4.47 4.95
CA GLY A 80 -16.77 -5.59 4.89
C GLY A 80 -17.34 -5.99 6.25
N ASN A 81 -17.53 -5.03 7.15
CA ASN A 81 -18.05 -5.22 8.51
C ASN A 81 -17.19 -6.17 9.37
N LEU A 82 -15.87 -6.10 9.24
CA LEU A 82 -14.94 -6.81 10.12
C LEU A 82 -15.04 -6.27 11.54
N ASP A 83 -14.83 -7.12 12.55
CA ASP A 83 -14.78 -6.65 13.94
C ASP A 83 -13.63 -5.64 14.13
N ILE A 84 -13.87 -4.66 15.00
CA ILE A 84 -12.95 -3.53 15.22
C ILE A 84 -11.56 -4.03 15.61
N GLU A 85 -11.47 -5.08 16.41
CA GLU A 85 -10.19 -5.63 16.87
C GLU A 85 -9.37 -6.24 15.72
N THR A 86 -10.00 -6.99 14.81
CA THR A 86 -9.36 -7.46 13.57
C THR A 86 -8.80 -6.30 12.74
N VAL A 87 -9.58 -5.22 12.57
CA VAL A 87 -9.14 -4.05 11.79
C VAL A 87 -8.01 -3.31 12.49
N GLU A 88 -8.07 -3.18 13.81
CA GLU A 88 -7.03 -2.55 14.62
C GLU A 88 -5.69 -3.28 14.52
N ILE A 89 -5.70 -4.61 14.66
CA ILE A 89 -4.50 -5.45 14.49
C ILE A 89 -3.96 -5.33 13.06
N ALA A 90 -4.80 -5.46 12.04
CA ALA A 90 -4.40 -5.33 10.64
C ALA A 90 -3.77 -3.95 10.33
N ASN A 91 -4.28 -2.88 10.94
CA ASN A 91 -3.73 -1.53 10.84
C ASN A 91 -2.41 -1.36 11.60
N SER A 92 -2.19 -2.14 12.66
CA SER A 92 -0.94 -2.12 13.41
C SER A 92 0.25 -2.58 12.56
N HIS A 93 0.03 -3.52 11.63
CA HIS A 93 1.04 -4.05 10.71
C HIS A 93 1.42 -3.09 9.57
N ARG A 94 0.75 -1.93 9.47
CA ARG A 94 0.96 -0.92 8.42
C ARG A 94 1.55 0.36 8.98
N THR A 95 2.41 1.02 8.21
CA THR A 95 3.00 2.31 8.59
C THR A 95 2.04 3.48 8.36
N TYR A 96 1.24 3.44 7.28
CA TYR A 96 0.41 4.56 6.81
C TYR A 96 1.18 5.86 6.52
N GLN A 97 2.51 5.75 6.40
CA GLN A 97 3.36 6.89 6.13
C GLN A 97 3.18 7.34 4.67
N ILE A 98 2.88 8.62 4.49
CA ILE A 98 2.80 9.27 3.18
C ILE A 98 4.07 10.08 2.99
N GLN A 99 4.75 9.89 1.85
CA GLN A 99 5.99 10.57 1.51
C GLN A 99 6.01 10.95 0.03
N PRO A 100 6.74 12.01 -0.37
CA PRO A 100 6.97 12.30 -1.77
C PRO A 100 7.77 11.16 -2.42
N VAL A 101 7.45 10.84 -3.67
CA VAL A 101 8.22 9.87 -4.44
C VAL A 101 9.51 10.53 -4.92
N THR A 102 10.62 9.80 -4.81
CA THR A 102 11.91 10.18 -5.40
C THR A 102 12.35 9.10 -6.38
N HIS A 103 13.02 9.47 -7.47
CA HIS A 103 13.38 8.52 -8.54
C HIS A 103 14.30 7.39 -8.06
N ASP A 104 15.22 7.69 -7.14
CA ASP A 104 16.10 6.72 -6.48
C ASP A 104 15.35 5.69 -5.62
N GLN A 105 14.05 5.88 -5.39
CA GLN A 105 13.19 4.93 -4.68
C GLN A 105 12.42 3.99 -5.61
N LEU A 106 12.55 4.15 -6.94
CA LEU A 106 11.85 3.35 -7.95
C LEU A 106 12.61 2.09 -8.38
N ASP A 107 13.84 1.87 -7.89
CA ASP A 107 14.64 0.68 -8.23
C ASP A 107 13.92 -0.64 -7.89
N GLU A 108 13.18 -0.69 -6.78
CA GLU A 108 12.35 -1.86 -6.47
C GLU A 108 11.22 -2.07 -7.49
N GLN A 109 10.64 -0.99 -7.99
CA GLN A 109 9.60 -1.08 -9.02
C GLN A 109 10.18 -1.62 -10.32
N GLN A 110 11.42 -1.26 -10.66
CA GLN A 110 12.15 -1.85 -11.79
C GLN A 110 12.39 -3.35 -11.57
N HIS A 111 12.90 -3.75 -10.40
CA HIS A 111 13.09 -5.18 -10.09
C HIS A 111 11.79 -5.99 -10.19
N ILE A 112 10.67 -5.43 -9.74
CA ILE A 112 9.34 -6.05 -9.88
C ILE A 112 8.95 -6.15 -11.36
N ALA A 113 9.12 -5.09 -12.14
CA ALA A 113 8.82 -5.10 -13.58
C ALA A 113 9.65 -6.14 -14.34
N ASP A 114 10.94 -6.25 -14.03
CA ASP A 114 11.84 -7.23 -14.64
C ASP A 114 11.43 -8.67 -14.28
N ALA A 115 11.09 -8.92 -13.00
CA ALA A 115 10.60 -10.22 -12.57
C ALA A 115 9.29 -10.61 -13.28
N PHE A 116 8.38 -9.66 -13.47
CA PHE A 116 7.13 -9.89 -14.19
C PHE A 116 7.36 -10.14 -15.69
N LEU A 117 8.30 -9.43 -16.32
CA LEU A 117 8.68 -9.68 -17.70
C LEU A 117 9.31 -11.06 -17.87
N ALA A 118 10.25 -11.43 -17.00
CA ALA A 118 10.92 -12.74 -17.03
C ALA A 118 9.93 -13.89 -16.81
N ALA A 119 8.89 -13.67 -16.00
CA ALA A 119 7.80 -14.61 -15.80
C ALA A 119 6.76 -14.63 -16.95
N GLY A 120 6.90 -13.77 -17.97
CA GLY A 120 5.97 -13.65 -19.09
C GLY A 120 4.63 -12.98 -18.74
N LEU A 121 4.55 -12.30 -17.58
CA LEU A 121 3.35 -11.60 -17.12
C LEU A 121 3.22 -10.21 -17.73
N LEU A 122 4.34 -9.59 -18.12
CA LEU A 122 4.34 -8.36 -18.90
C LEU A 122 4.70 -8.66 -20.36
N PRO A 123 3.95 -8.13 -21.34
CA PRO A 123 4.21 -8.38 -22.76
C PRO A 123 5.42 -7.60 -23.31
N LYS A 124 5.94 -6.63 -22.54
CA LYS A 124 7.09 -5.79 -22.90
C LYS A 124 7.78 -5.28 -21.65
N ALA A 125 9.05 -4.91 -21.79
CA ALA A 125 9.80 -4.24 -20.75
C ALA A 125 9.15 -2.89 -20.37
N VAL A 126 9.29 -2.54 -19.10
CA VAL A 126 8.86 -1.27 -18.51
C VAL A 126 10.09 -0.63 -17.91
N ASP A 127 10.32 0.65 -18.23
CA ASP A 127 11.25 1.50 -17.50
C ASP A 127 10.48 2.17 -16.36
N ALA A 128 10.73 1.75 -15.12
CA ALA A 128 10.07 2.28 -13.95
C ALA A 128 10.54 3.71 -13.62
N GLN A 129 11.66 4.17 -14.17
CA GLN A 129 12.15 5.54 -14.00
C GLN A 129 11.58 6.50 -15.05
N ASP A 130 11.06 6.00 -16.17
CA ASP A 130 10.39 6.78 -17.22
C ASP A 130 8.96 7.18 -16.82
N VAL A 131 8.85 7.84 -15.65
CA VAL A 131 7.61 8.39 -15.10
C VAL A 131 7.89 9.79 -14.57
N GLU A 132 6.94 10.72 -14.74
CA GLU A 132 7.03 12.01 -14.06
C GLU A 132 6.64 11.83 -12.59
N VAL A 133 7.51 12.27 -11.66
CA VAL A 133 7.19 12.33 -10.23
C VAL A 133 6.71 13.72 -9.86
N TRP A 134 5.61 13.78 -9.11
CA TRP A 134 5.12 15.00 -8.49
C TRP A 134 5.70 15.15 -7.08
N LYS A 135 5.97 16.40 -6.67
CA LYS A 135 6.43 16.74 -5.33
C LYS A 135 5.53 17.85 -4.73
N PRO A 136 5.14 17.74 -3.45
CA PRO A 136 4.44 18.80 -2.73
C PRO A 136 5.31 20.03 -2.52
#